data_AF-A0AA41SPN4-F1
#
_entry.id   AF-A0AA41SPN4-F1
#
_cell.length_a   1.000
_cell.length_b   1.000
_cell.length_c   1.000
_cell.angle_alpha   90.00
_cell.angle_beta   90.00
_cell.angle_gamma   90.00
#
_symmetry.space_group_name_H-M   'P 1'
#
loop_
_entity.id
_entity.type
_entity.pdbx_description
1 polymer ?
#
loop_
_entity_poly.entity_id
_entity_poly.type
_entity_poly.pdbx_seq_one_letter_code
_entity_poly.pdbx_strand_id
1 'polypeptide(L)'
;MASEIQMSPQLEQIDGEIRDNFRALANGFQKLDKVKDPNRRSKQLEELTAKMRECKRLIKEYDRELKDEEARNSPELNRQLNERKQSLIKELNSYVTMKKT
;
A
#
# COMPACT_ATOMS: atom_id res chain seq x y z
N MET A 1 -1.49 -18.82 13.75
CA MET A 1 -1.55 -18.98 12.28
C MET A 1 -2.35 -17.80 11.78
N ALA A 2 -1.76 -16.90 10.99
CA ALA A 2 -2.54 -15.83 10.40
C ALA A 2 -3.46 -16.49 9.37
N SER A 3 -4.76 -16.50 9.61
CA SER A 3 -5.73 -16.97 8.63
C SER A 3 -5.47 -16.21 7.33
N GLU A 4 -5.04 -16.91 6.28
CA GLU A 4 -4.94 -16.33 4.96
C GLU A 4 -6.36 -15.90 4.57
N ILE A 5 -6.56 -14.59 4.46
CA ILE A 5 -7.85 -14.03 4.09
C ILE A 5 -8.13 -14.54 2.66
N GLN A 6 -9.26 -15.20 2.46
CA GLN A 6 -9.64 -15.72 1.16
C GLN A 6 -9.96 -14.54 0.22
N MET A 7 -9.01 -14.16 -0.63
CA MET A 7 -9.15 -13.07 -1.59
C MET A 7 -9.55 -13.62 -2.97
N SER A 8 -10.23 -12.80 -3.76
CA SER A 8 -10.36 -13.04 -5.19
C SER A 8 -9.00 -12.86 -5.88
N PRO A 9 -8.77 -13.47 -7.06
CA PRO A 9 -7.52 -13.32 -7.79
C PRO A 9 -7.16 -11.85 -8.08
N GLN A 10 -8.17 -11.01 -8.36
CA GLN A 10 -7.99 -9.58 -8.57
C GLN A 10 -7.56 -8.86 -7.28
N LEU A 11 -8.21 -9.12 -6.15
CA LEU A 11 -7.82 -8.54 -4.86
C LEU A 11 -6.42 -8.98 -4.42
N GLU A 12 -6.08 -10.25 -4.66
CA GLU A 12 -4.75 -10.80 -4.34
C GLU A 12 -3.65 -10.15 -5.19
N GLN A 13 -3.91 -9.93 -6.48
CA GLN A 13 -3.01 -9.19 -7.35
C GLN A 13 -2.78 -7.76 -6.84
N ILE A 14 -3.86 -7.04 -6.53
CA ILE A 14 -3.78 -5.66 -6.04
C ILE A 14 -3.06 -5.60 -4.68
N ASP A 15 -3.36 -6.50 -3.74
CA ASP A 15 -2.67 -6.58 -2.44
C ASP A 15 -1.18 -6.85 -2.63
N GLY A 16 -0.82 -7.79 -3.52
CA GLY A 16 0.57 -8.08 -3.89
C GLY A 16 1.30 -6.85 -4.42
N GLU A 17 0.73 -6.14 -5.39
CA GLU A 17 1.32 -4.93 -5.97
C GLU A 17 1.49 -3.80 -4.92
N ILE A 18 0.52 -3.65 -4.01
CA ILE A 18 0.64 -2.68 -2.91
C ILE A 18 1.80 -3.06 -1.99
N ARG A 19 1.93 -4.34 -1.62
CA ARG A 19 3.01 -4.82 -0.73
C ARG A 19 4.39 -4.68 -1.37
N ASP A 20 4.53 -4.96 -2.66
CA ASP A 20 5.80 -4.77 -3.36
C ASP A 20 6.17 -3.29 -3.43
N ASN A 21 5.19 -2.41 -3.64
CA ASN A 21 5.43 -0.97 -3.58
C ASN A 21 5.80 -0.51 -2.16
N PHE A 22 5.16 -1.02 -1.10
CA PHE A 22 5.56 -0.74 0.29
C PHE A 22 6.98 -1.22 0.59
N ARG A 23 7.36 -2.41 0.14
CA ARG A 23 8.75 -2.90 0.25
C ARG A 23 9.71 -1.95 -0.46
N ALA A 24 9.38 -1.48 -1.65
CA ALA A 24 10.20 -0.51 -2.37
C ALA A 24 10.29 0.83 -1.64
N LEU A 25 9.18 1.31 -1.05
CA LEU A 25 9.13 2.55 -0.25
C LEU A 25 9.99 2.43 1.01
N ALA A 26 9.84 1.37 1.80
CA ALA A 26 10.64 1.12 3.00
C ALA A 26 12.15 1.13 2.68
N ASN A 27 12.56 0.38 1.65
CA ASN A 27 13.95 0.35 1.21
C ASN A 27 14.43 1.71 0.69
N GLY A 28 13.57 2.43 -0.01
CA GLY A 28 13.86 3.75 -0.55
C GLY A 28 14.07 4.80 0.53
N PHE A 29 13.15 4.92 1.49
CA PHE A 29 13.28 5.86 2.61
C PHE A 29 14.49 5.53 3.50
N GLN A 30 14.77 4.25 3.75
CA GLN A 30 15.98 3.85 4.48
C GLN A 30 17.28 4.27 3.78
N LYS A 31 17.30 4.24 2.43
CA LYS A 31 18.45 4.69 1.64
C LYS A 31 18.53 6.22 1.56
N LEU A 32 17.38 6.89 1.47
CA LEU A 32 17.27 8.35 1.34
C LEU A 32 17.96 9.08 2.51
N ASP A 33 17.83 8.54 3.73
CA ASP A 33 18.48 9.09 4.93
C ASP A 33 20.01 9.15 4.82
N LYS A 34 20.61 8.24 4.05
CA LYS A 34 22.06 8.15 3.84
C LYS A 34 22.57 9.03 2.68
N VAL A 35 21.67 9.64 1.91
CA VAL A 35 22.05 10.47 0.76
C VAL A 35 22.35 11.89 1.21
N LYS A 36 23.62 12.28 1.07
CA LYS A 36 24.12 13.61 1.43
C LYS A 36 23.95 14.66 0.33
N ASP A 37 23.93 14.22 -0.94
CA ASP A 37 23.78 15.11 -2.07
C ASP A 37 22.31 15.57 -2.21
N PRO A 38 22.03 16.87 -2.14
CA PRO A 38 20.66 17.39 -2.12
C PRO A 38 19.91 17.14 -3.44
N ASN A 39 20.59 17.18 -4.58
CA ASN A 39 19.96 16.97 -5.89
C ASN A 39 19.52 15.52 -6.07
N ARG A 40 20.37 14.57 -5.67
CA ARG A 40 20.06 13.13 -5.66
C ARG A 40 18.97 12.79 -4.64
N ARG A 41 19.00 13.42 -3.46
CA ARG A 41 17.96 13.26 -2.43
C ARG A 41 16.60 13.69 -2.98
N SER A 42 16.52 14.86 -3.62
CA SER A 42 15.28 15.36 -4.24
C SER A 42 14.75 14.40 -5.30
N LYS A 43 15.60 13.94 -6.23
CA LYS A 43 15.19 12.98 -7.27
C LYS A 43 14.63 11.68 -6.69
N GLN A 44 15.31 11.11 -5.69
CA GLN A 44 14.81 9.90 -5.02
C GLN A 44 13.48 10.14 -4.30
N LEU A 45 13.29 11.31 -3.68
CA LEU A 45 12.03 11.67 -3.04
C LEU A 45 10.88 11.78 -4.04
N GLU A 46 11.14 12.27 -5.26
CA GLU A 46 10.15 12.28 -6.33
C GLU A 46 9.74 10.86 -6.76
N GLU A 47 10.71 9.95 -6.91
CA GLU A 47 10.45 8.54 -7.23
C GLU A 47 9.63 7.84 -6.13
N LEU A 48 9.97 8.08 -4.86
CA LEU A 48 9.19 7.57 -3.72
C LEU A 48 7.80 8.19 -3.67
N THR A 49 7.66 9.47 -4.01
CA THR A 49 6.36 10.14 -4.09
C THR A 49 5.49 9.56 -5.20
N ALA A 50 6.08 9.23 -6.36
CA ALA A 50 5.36 8.56 -7.44
C ALA A 50 4.84 7.18 -6.99
N LYS A 51 5.66 6.39 -6.31
CA LYS A 51 5.23 5.11 -5.73
C LYS A 51 4.13 5.23 -4.69
N MET A 52 4.18 6.24 -3.81
CA MET A 52 3.08 6.50 -2.86
C MET A 52 1.76 6.84 -3.57
N ARG A 53 1.82 7.58 -4.69
CA ARG A 53 0.63 7.87 -5.51
C ARG A 53 0.07 6.59 -6.13
N GLU A 54 0.93 5.71 -6.60
CA GLU A 54 0.51 4.41 -7.14
C GLU A 54 -0.12 3.52 -6.07
N CYS A 55 0.49 3.40 -4.88
CA CYS A 55 -0.14 2.73 -3.74
C CYS A 55 -1.54 3.30 -3.43
N LYS A 56 -1.69 4.62 -3.45
CA LYS A 56 -2.99 5.27 -3.21
C LYS A 56 -4.02 4.90 -4.28
N ARG A 57 -3.59 4.78 -5.54
CA ARG A 57 -4.44 4.35 -6.66
C ARG A 57 -4.87 2.90 -6.47
N LEU A 58 -3.92 2.00 -6.22
CA LEU A 58 -4.18 0.58 -5.99
C LEU A 58 -5.10 0.36 -4.77
N ILE A 59 -4.92 1.09 -3.67
CA ILE A 59 -5.83 1.00 -2.50
C ILE A 59 -7.27 1.42 -2.87
N LYS A 60 -7.45 2.39 -3.77
CA LYS A 60 -8.79 2.75 -4.27
C LYS A 60 -9.38 1.67 -5.17
N GLU A 61 -8.54 1.00 -5.95
CA GLU A 61 -8.95 -0.13 -6.78
C GLU A 61 -9.34 -1.34 -5.91
N TYR A 62 -8.56 -1.61 -4.85
CA TYR A 62 -8.90 -2.59 -3.82
C TYR A 62 -10.24 -2.27 -3.16
N ASP A 63 -10.49 -1.02 -2.76
CA ASP A 63 -11.78 -0.59 -2.19
C ASP A 63 -12.96 -0.77 -3.16
N ARG A 64 -12.72 -0.62 -4.46
CA ARG A 64 -13.73 -0.84 -5.49
C ARG A 64 -14.06 -2.32 -5.62
N GLU A 65 -13.06 -3.18 -5.81
CA GLU A 65 -13.28 -4.63 -5.90
C GLU A 65 -13.94 -5.19 -4.64
N LEU A 66 -13.57 -4.69 -3.46
CA LEU A 66 -14.26 -5.07 -2.22
C LEU A 66 -15.76 -4.80 -2.27
N LYS A 67 -16.20 -3.67 -2.85
CA LYS A 67 -17.63 -3.32 -2.95
C LYS A 67 -18.34 -4.16 -4.00
N ASP A 68 -17.69 -4.44 -5.12
CA ASP A 68 -18.23 -5.27 -6.20
C ASP A 68 -18.46 -6.72 -5.72
N GLU A 69 -17.60 -7.23 -4.84
CA GLU A 69 -17.69 -8.59 -4.30
C GLU A 69 -18.41 -8.68 -2.93
N GLU A 70 -18.72 -7.55 -2.27
CA GLU A 70 -19.28 -7.49 -0.92
C GLU A 70 -20.56 -8.32 -0.77
N ALA A 71 -21.44 -8.26 -1.76
CA ALA A 71 -22.72 -8.97 -1.75
C ALA A 71 -22.59 -10.50 -1.89
N ARG A 72 -21.45 -11.00 -2.38
CA ARG A 72 -21.17 -12.43 -2.60
C ARG A 72 -20.38 -13.04 -1.45
N ASN A 73 -19.76 -12.21 -0.62
CA ASN A 73 -18.92 -12.61 0.48
C ASN A 73 -19.71 -12.74 1.78
N SER A 74 -19.23 -13.59 2.68
CA SER A 74 -19.75 -13.65 4.04
C SER A 74 -19.43 -12.36 4.82
N PRO A 75 -20.26 -11.94 5.79
CA PRO A 75 -19.98 -10.74 6.60
C PRO A 75 -18.60 -10.77 7.28
N GLU A 76 -18.16 -11.95 7.72
CA GLU A 76 -16.84 -12.15 8.34
C GLU A 76 -15.69 -11.98 7.34
N LEU A 77 -15.87 -12.41 6.09
CA LEU A 77 -14.86 -12.22 5.06
C LEU A 77 -14.76 -10.74 4.68
N ASN A 78 -15.90 -10.07 4.50
CA ASN A 78 -15.95 -8.63 4.24
C ASN A 78 -15.30 -7.81 5.36
N ARG A 79 -15.49 -8.22 6.62
CA ARG A 79 -14.82 -7.61 7.77
C ARG A 79 -13.30 -7.75 7.67
N GLN A 80 -12.79 -8.96 7.48
CA GLN A 80 -11.35 -9.23 7.37
C GLN A 80 -10.72 -8.45 6.20
N LEU A 81 -11.38 -8.43 5.04
CA LEU A 81 -10.93 -7.69 3.87
C LEU A 81 -10.90 -6.17 4.11
N ASN A 82 -11.90 -5.62 4.83
CA ASN A 82 -11.89 -4.21 5.22
C ASN A 82 -10.80 -3.90 6.25
N GLU A 83 -10.54 -4.77 7.22
CA GLU A 83 -9.44 -4.62 8.19
C GLU A 83 -8.07 -4.64 7.48
N ARG A 84 -7.93 -5.51 6.47
CA ARG A 84 -6.76 -5.54 5.59
C ARG A 84 -6.58 -4.21 4.86
N LYS A 85 -7.62 -3.71 4.19
CA LYS A 85 -7.61 -2.39 3.54
C LYS A 85 -7.20 -1.27 4.50
N GLN A 86 -7.75 -1.25 5.71
CA GLN A 86 -7.40 -0.23 6.71
C GLN A 86 -5.93 -0.32 7.14
N SER A 87 -5.36 -1.52 7.22
CA SER A 87 -3.94 -1.72 7.48
C SER A 87 -3.08 -1.14 6.36
N LEU A 88 -3.44 -1.38 5.08
CA LEU A 88 -2.74 -0.81 3.93
C LEU A 88 -2.80 0.73 3.92
N ILE A 89 -3.94 1.32 4.26
CA ILE A 89 -4.10 2.77 4.38
C ILE A 89 -3.18 3.34 5.47
N LYS A 90 -3.14 2.69 6.64
CA LYS A 90 -2.29 3.11 7.75
C LYS A 90 -0.81 3.07 7.37
N GLU A 91 -0.38 2.01 6.71
CA GLU A 91 0.99 1.86 6.24
C GLU A 91 1.37 2.90 5.17
N LEU A 92 0.48 3.18 4.20
CA LEU A 92 0.72 4.29 3.26
C LEU A 92 0.86 5.64 4.00
N ASN A 93 0.03 5.90 5.00
CA ASN A 93 0.07 7.14 5.77
C ASN A 93 1.36 7.29 6.60
N SER A 94 2.00 6.19 7.04
CA SER A 94 3.30 6.29 7.71
C SER A 94 4.38 6.81 6.76
N TYR A 95 4.42 6.34 5.51
CA TYR A 95 5.35 6.85 4.51
C TYR A 95 5.07 8.31 4.12
N VAL A 96 3.79 8.72 4.06
CA VAL A 96 3.42 10.13 3.86
C VAL A 96 3.95 11.01 4.99
N THR A 97 3.93 10.50 6.22
CA THR A 97 4.47 11.21 7.38
C THR A 97 6.00 11.29 7.32
N MET A 98 6.68 10.19 6.98
CA MET A 98 8.14 10.17 6.81
C MET A 98 8.62 11.19 5.76
N LYS A 99 7.87 11.38 4.66
CA LYS A 99 8.19 12.42 3.66
C LYS A 99 8.09 13.86 4.21
N LYS A 100 7.22 14.11 5.19
CA LYS A 100 7.02 15.46 5.77
C LYS A 100 8.07 15.82 6.83
N THR A 101 8.91 14.86 7.23
CA THR A 101 9.97 15.05 8.23
C THR A 101 11.26 15.48 7.52
#